data_AF-A0A3A0AAC8-F1
#
_entry.id   AF-A0A3A0AAC8-F1
#
_cell.length_a   1.000
_cell.length_b   1.000
_cell.length_c   1.000
_cell.angle_alpha   90.00
_cell.angle_beta   90.00
_cell.angle_gamma   90.00
#
_symmetry.space_group_name_H-M   'P 1'
#
loop_
_entity.id
_entity.type
_entity.pdbx_description
1 polymer ?
#
loop_
_entity_poly.entity_id
_entity_poly.type
_entity_poly.pdbx_seq_one_letter_code
_entity_poly.pdbx_strand_id
1 'polypeptide(L)'
;MEMSPHPEKALRAGDWLRALVPDGGHLKHMPTHIDVLCGHYQDVVDWNAAATLADDKYLAYAGPMNFYTLYRVHDYHFQLYGAMFLGQYETALHAADRIIGAFPAELLLVESPPMADYLEGFIPMKLHALIRFGRWQEIIDYPLPENQALYCFTTAMIHHAKAIAYAATGRVPEADEQVARFDTAVTRVPESRMFQHNTCLDVLKVADAMMRGEVEYRRGNYAVAFDHLRQAVALEDGLYYGEPWAWMQPTRHALGALLLEQGHVAEAEAVYRADLGLDESLPRACRHPENVWSLHGYHECLVRQGKHELATMIKQRLDLALARTDVPVHASCACRLEVAA
;
A
#
# COMPACT_ATOMS: atom_id res chain seq x y z
N MET A 1 -17.18 9.81 -9.80
CA MET A 1 -16.79 11.04 -9.04
C MET A 1 -15.36 10.91 -8.54
N GLU A 2 -14.81 9.70 -8.52
CA GLU A 2 -13.48 9.37 -8.01
C GLU A 2 -12.36 10.13 -8.75
N MET A 3 -12.38 10.15 -10.10
CA MET A 3 -11.39 10.90 -10.90
C MET A 3 -11.63 12.42 -10.98
N SER A 4 -12.55 12.96 -10.20
CA SER A 4 -12.83 14.41 -10.17
C SER A 4 -11.71 15.17 -9.48
N PRO A 5 -11.43 16.44 -9.85
CA PRO A 5 -10.61 17.32 -9.02
C PRO A 5 -11.27 17.67 -7.67
N HIS A 6 -12.55 17.33 -7.50
CA HIS A 6 -13.37 17.63 -6.32
C HIS A 6 -14.16 16.41 -5.84
N PRO A 7 -13.51 15.32 -5.38
CA PRO A 7 -14.22 14.14 -4.87
C PRO A 7 -15.09 14.48 -3.66
N GLU A 8 -14.70 15.47 -2.85
CA GLU A 8 -15.40 15.88 -1.62
C GLU A 8 -16.86 16.31 -1.85
N LYS A 9 -17.22 16.71 -3.08
CA LYS A 9 -18.61 17.02 -3.45
C LYS A 9 -19.56 15.83 -3.32
N ALA A 10 -19.02 14.61 -3.31
CA ALA A 10 -19.80 13.39 -3.20
C ALA A 10 -19.98 12.88 -1.76
N LEU A 11 -19.28 13.45 -0.76
CA LEU A 11 -19.27 12.94 0.63
C LEU A 11 -20.69 12.78 1.20
N ARG A 12 -21.50 13.84 1.14
CA ARG A 12 -22.88 13.83 1.66
C ARG A 12 -23.77 12.79 0.95
N ALA A 13 -23.57 12.57 -0.35
CA ALA A 13 -24.31 11.53 -1.07
C ALA A 13 -23.82 10.14 -0.65
N GLY A 14 -22.53 9.99 -0.40
CA GLY A 14 -21.91 8.80 0.19
C GLY A 14 -22.55 8.43 1.52
N ASP A 15 -22.67 9.38 2.46
CA ASP A 15 -23.27 9.16 3.79
C ASP A 15 -24.69 8.56 3.70
N TRP A 16 -25.49 9.02 2.73
CA TRP A 16 -26.84 8.50 2.51
C TRP A 16 -26.86 7.10 1.91
N LEU A 17 -25.91 6.79 1.02
CA LEU A 17 -25.89 5.53 0.28
C LEU A 17 -25.61 4.32 1.20
N ARG A 18 -24.70 4.45 2.17
CA ARG A 18 -24.18 3.34 2.99
C ARG A 18 -25.24 2.64 3.86
N ALA A 19 -26.35 3.33 4.14
CA ALA A 19 -27.45 2.82 4.97
C ALA A 19 -28.67 2.37 4.15
N LEU A 20 -28.70 2.60 2.84
CA LEU A 20 -29.92 2.44 2.03
C LEU A 20 -30.30 0.97 1.82
N VAL A 21 -29.32 0.08 1.64
CA VAL A 21 -29.52 -1.37 1.43
C VAL A 21 -28.62 -2.13 2.41
N PRO A 22 -29.11 -2.49 3.61
CA PRO A 22 -28.28 -3.04 4.67
C PRO A 22 -27.52 -4.33 4.32
N ASP A 23 -28.05 -5.16 3.43
CA ASP A 23 -27.42 -6.41 2.99
C ASP A 23 -26.68 -6.28 1.63
N GLY A 24 -26.59 -5.07 1.07
CA GLY A 24 -25.83 -4.81 -0.16
C GLY A 24 -24.41 -4.36 0.16
N GLY A 25 -23.48 -5.31 0.31
CA GLY A 25 -22.07 -5.01 0.62
C GLY A 25 -21.46 -3.99 -0.32
N HIS A 26 -21.61 -4.20 -1.63
CA HIS A 26 -21.13 -3.26 -2.64
C HIS A 26 -21.66 -1.81 -2.44
N LEU A 27 -22.93 -1.62 -2.07
CA LEU A 27 -23.47 -0.27 -1.82
C LEU A 27 -22.91 0.40 -0.55
N LYS A 28 -22.53 -0.40 0.46
CA LYS A 28 -21.80 0.09 1.64
C LYS A 28 -20.39 0.50 1.29
N HIS A 29 -19.76 -0.26 0.42
CA HIS A 29 -18.40 -0.07 -0.04
C HIS A 29 -18.24 1.16 -0.94
N MET A 30 -19.11 1.37 -1.93
CA MET A 30 -18.92 2.39 -2.97
C MET A 30 -18.55 3.80 -2.44
N PRO A 31 -19.16 4.32 -1.36
CA PRO A 31 -18.77 5.61 -0.79
C PRO A 31 -17.33 5.68 -0.27
N THR A 32 -16.70 4.54 0.08
CA THR A 32 -15.33 4.50 0.59
C THR A 32 -14.28 4.86 -0.45
N HIS A 33 -14.62 4.76 -1.73
CA HIS A 33 -13.81 5.34 -2.82
C HIS A 33 -13.66 6.86 -2.68
N ILE A 34 -14.70 7.57 -2.22
CA ILE A 34 -14.64 9.00 -1.96
C ILE A 34 -13.92 9.28 -0.64
N ASP A 35 -14.15 8.45 0.37
CA ASP A 35 -13.49 8.59 1.68
C ASP A 35 -11.97 8.48 1.56
N VAL A 36 -11.46 7.48 0.83
CA VAL A 36 -10.01 7.27 0.67
C VAL A 36 -9.37 8.47 -0.03
N LEU A 37 -10.03 9.03 -1.05
CA LEU A 37 -9.56 10.23 -1.75
C LEU A 37 -9.62 11.50 -0.88
N CYS A 38 -10.49 11.52 0.13
CA CYS A 38 -10.63 12.65 1.06
C CYS A 38 -9.82 12.47 2.36
N GLY A 39 -9.07 11.38 2.51
CA GLY A 39 -8.31 11.10 3.73
C GLY A 39 -9.16 10.61 4.91
N HIS A 40 -10.41 10.22 4.66
CA HIS A 40 -11.32 9.68 5.69
C HIS A 40 -11.06 8.18 5.90
N TYR A 41 -9.82 7.82 6.23
CA TYR A 41 -9.39 6.41 6.27
C TYR A 41 -10.11 5.56 7.34
N GLN A 42 -10.58 6.17 8.44
CA GLN A 42 -11.40 5.44 9.41
C GLN A 42 -12.75 5.04 8.82
N ASP A 43 -13.37 5.90 8.02
CA ASP A 43 -14.59 5.55 7.30
C ASP A 43 -14.32 4.45 6.26
N VAL A 44 -13.16 4.49 5.59
CA VAL A 44 -12.73 3.40 4.70
C VAL A 44 -12.69 2.07 5.46
N VAL A 45 -12.05 2.01 6.62
CA VAL A 45 -11.97 0.78 7.42
C VAL A 45 -13.35 0.32 7.90
N ASP A 46 -14.13 1.21 8.51
CA ASP A 46 -15.38 0.87 9.18
C ASP A 46 -16.45 0.42 8.18
N TRP A 47 -16.57 1.11 7.05
CA TRP A 47 -17.61 0.80 6.06
C TRP A 47 -17.25 -0.39 5.18
N ASN A 48 -15.96 -0.67 4.94
CA ASN A 48 -15.55 -1.93 4.33
C ASN A 48 -15.72 -3.11 5.30
N ALA A 49 -15.46 -2.93 6.60
CA ALA A 49 -15.81 -3.95 7.59
C ALA A 49 -17.33 -4.24 7.59
N ALA A 50 -18.16 -3.20 7.52
CA ALA A 50 -19.62 -3.38 7.42
C ALA A 50 -20.06 -4.02 6.09
N ALA A 51 -19.40 -3.69 4.98
CA ALA A 51 -19.67 -4.28 3.67
C ALA A 51 -19.36 -5.78 3.65
N THR A 52 -18.20 -6.16 4.19
CA THR A 52 -17.76 -7.55 4.22
C THR A 52 -18.64 -8.43 5.11
N LEU A 53 -19.21 -7.89 6.19
CA LEU A 53 -20.21 -8.59 7.01
C LEU A 53 -21.51 -8.87 6.23
N ALA A 54 -21.92 -7.98 5.33
CA ALA A 54 -23.05 -8.23 4.44
C ALA A 54 -22.69 -9.29 3.39
N ASP A 55 -21.50 -9.20 2.82
CA ASP A 55 -20.98 -10.14 1.83
C ASP A 55 -20.82 -11.57 2.34
N ASP A 56 -20.48 -11.73 3.62
CA ASP A 56 -20.36 -13.05 4.25
C ASP A 56 -21.69 -13.81 4.28
N LYS A 57 -22.83 -13.09 4.36
CA LYS A 57 -24.15 -13.72 4.23
C LYS A 57 -24.35 -14.28 2.83
N TYR A 58 -23.92 -13.53 1.81
CA TYR A 58 -24.01 -13.99 0.43
C TYR A 58 -23.04 -15.14 0.14
N LEU A 59 -21.82 -15.09 0.67
CA LEU A 59 -20.87 -16.22 0.60
C LEU A 59 -21.48 -17.49 1.20
N ALA A 60 -22.09 -17.39 2.38
CA ALA A 60 -22.72 -18.55 3.03
C ALA A 60 -23.87 -19.14 2.19
N TYR A 61 -24.56 -18.31 1.41
CA TYR A 61 -25.65 -18.73 0.53
C TYR A 61 -25.19 -19.29 -0.81
N ALA A 62 -24.27 -18.62 -1.50
CA ALA A 62 -23.92 -18.88 -2.91
C ALA A 62 -22.53 -19.52 -3.10
N GLY A 63 -21.72 -19.61 -2.06
CA GLY A 63 -20.33 -20.09 -2.13
C GLY A 63 -19.35 -19.10 -2.79
N PRO A 64 -18.05 -19.44 -2.83
CA PRO A 64 -16.99 -18.54 -3.31
C PRO A 64 -16.70 -18.66 -4.82
N MET A 65 -17.27 -19.64 -5.52
CA MET A 65 -16.93 -19.96 -6.92
C MET A 65 -17.79 -19.16 -7.91
N ASN A 66 -17.79 -17.83 -7.77
CA ASN A 66 -18.52 -16.93 -8.65
C ASN A 66 -17.84 -15.56 -8.73
N PHE A 67 -18.22 -14.75 -9.71
CA PHE A 67 -17.62 -13.44 -9.96
C PHE A 67 -17.82 -12.46 -8.80
N TYR A 68 -18.80 -12.67 -7.91
CA TYR A 68 -18.99 -11.83 -6.74
C TYR A 68 -17.79 -11.86 -5.79
N THR A 69 -16.99 -12.93 -5.79
CA THR A 69 -15.76 -13.02 -5.00
C THR A 69 -14.79 -11.87 -5.27
N LEU A 70 -14.73 -11.35 -6.50
CA LEU A 70 -13.93 -10.17 -6.81
C LEU A 70 -14.41 -8.92 -6.06
N TYR A 71 -15.72 -8.68 -6.01
CA TYR A 71 -16.29 -7.56 -5.26
C TYR A 71 -15.98 -7.70 -3.76
N ARG A 72 -16.13 -8.90 -3.20
CA ARG A 72 -15.83 -9.16 -1.79
C ARG A 72 -14.36 -8.91 -1.45
N VAL A 73 -13.46 -9.33 -2.34
CA VAL A 73 -12.02 -9.12 -2.16
C VAL A 73 -11.65 -7.66 -2.26
N HIS A 74 -12.29 -6.93 -3.16
CA HIS A 74 -12.08 -5.50 -3.32
C HIS A 74 -12.43 -4.73 -2.04
N ASP A 75 -13.48 -5.14 -1.32
CA ASP A 75 -13.82 -4.58 -0.01
C ASP A 75 -12.72 -4.86 1.04
N TYR A 76 -12.18 -6.10 1.09
CA TYR A 76 -11.03 -6.40 1.95
C TYR A 76 -9.79 -5.58 1.57
N HIS A 77 -9.55 -5.38 0.28
CA HIS A 77 -8.41 -4.64 -0.23
C HIS A 77 -8.48 -3.17 0.18
N PHE A 78 -9.67 -2.55 0.13
CA PHE A 78 -9.91 -1.22 0.68
C PHE A 78 -9.72 -1.15 2.19
N GLN A 79 -10.23 -2.13 2.94
CA GLN A 79 -10.02 -2.20 4.39
C GLN A 79 -8.53 -2.27 4.74
N LEU A 80 -7.77 -3.12 4.03
CA LEU A 80 -6.32 -3.23 4.14
C LEU A 80 -5.64 -1.88 3.86
N TYR A 81 -5.98 -1.23 2.75
CA TYR A 81 -5.39 0.05 2.36
C TYR A 81 -5.68 1.15 3.39
N GLY A 82 -6.95 1.32 3.81
CA GLY A 82 -7.33 2.29 4.83
C GLY A 82 -6.60 2.05 6.17
N ALA A 83 -6.51 0.79 6.59
CA ALA A 83 -5.80 0.40 7.81
C ALA A 83 -4.30 0.70 7.74
N MET A 84 -3.66 0.47 6.58
CA MET A 84 -2.26 0.86 6.36
C MET A 84 -2.07 2.38 6.51
N PHE A 85 -3.00 3.20 6.05
CA PHE A 85 -2.91 4.67 6.12
C PHE A 85 -3.25 5.25 7.50
N LEU A 86 -4.01 4.51 8.30
CA LEU A 86 -4.28 4.80 9.72
C LEU A 86 -3.19 4.32 10.67
N GLY A 87 -2.26 3.48 10.20
CA GLY A 87 -1.30 2.81 11.09
C GLY A 87 -1.97 1.78 12.00
N GLN A 88 -2.94 1.03 11.47
CA GLN A 88 -3.64 -0.07 12.14
C GLN A 88 -3.15 -1.43 11.63
N TYR A 89 -2.10 -1.97 12.25
CA TYR A 89 -1.46 -3.23 11.88
C TYR A 89 -2.40 -4.43 11.99
N GLU A 90 -3.15 -4.56 13.08
CA GLU A 90 -4.00 -5.74 13.32
C GLU A 90 -5.14 -5.79 12.30
N THR A 91 -5.79 -4.64 12.05
CA THR A 91 -6.83 -4.50 11.03
C THR A 91 -6.29 -4.80 9.63
N ALA A 92 -5.09 -4.30 9.31
CA ALA A 92 -4.44 -4.55 8.03
C ALA A 92 -4.18 -6.05 7.82
N LEU A 93 -3.56 -6.74 8.78
CA LEU A 93 -3.29 -8.18 8.65
C LEU A 93 -4.57 -9.01 8.58
N HIS A 94 -5.57 -8.69 9.39
CA HIS A 94 -6.86 -9.37 9.32
C HIS A 94 -7.48 -9.25 7.91
N ALA A 95 -7.49 -8.05 7.32
CA ALA A 95 -8.00 -7.85 5.97
C ALA A 95 -7.16 -8.60 4.92
N ALA A 96 -5.83 -8.56 5.03
CA ALA A 96 -4.93 -9.28 4.12
C ALA A 96 -5.13 -10.81 4.17
N ASP A 97 -5.34 -11.37 5.36
CA ASP A 97 -5.63 -12.81 5.52
C ASP A 97 -6.98 -13.19 4.90
N ARG A 98 -7.97 -12.30 4.96
CA ARG A 98 -9.26 -12.50 4.28
C ARG A 98 -9.13 -12.44 2.76
N ILE A 99 -8.26 -11.59 2.21
CA ILE A 99 -7.92 -11.59 0.77
C ILE A 99 -7.35 -12.96 0.37
N ILE A 100 -6.32 -13.44 1.08
CA ILE A 100 -5.68 -14.72 0.79
C ILE A 100 -6.69 -15.88 0.88
N GLY A 101 -7.51 -15.90 1.94
CA GLY A 101 -8.52 -16.94 2.15
C GLY A 101 -9.67 -16.93 1.12
N ALA A 102 -9.88 -15.82 0.41
CA ALA A 102 -10.91 -15.73 -0.64
C ALA A 102 -10.49 -16.36 -1.97
N PHE A 103 -9.21 -16.69 -2.16
CA PHE A 103 -8.65 -17.27 -3.38
C PHE A 103 -8.12 -18.68 -3.16
N PRO A 104 -9.02 -19.68 -3.05
CA PRO A 104 -8.59 -21.07 -3.00
C PRO A 104 -7.83 -21.44 -4.30
N ALA A 105 -6.85 -22.34 -4.20
CA ALA A 105 -5.98 -22.71 -5.33
C ALA A 105 -6.79 -23.23 -6.53
N GLU A 106 -7.90 -23.93 -6.28
CA GLU A 106 -8.82 -24.45 -7.29
C GLU A 106 -9.44 -23.33 -8.13
N LEU A 107 -9.68 -22.15 -7.54
CA LEU A 107 -10.18 -20.99 -8.27
C LEU A 107 -9.13 -20.43 -9.22
N LEU A 108 -7.87 -20.34 -8.78
CA LEU A 108 -6.77 -19.83 -9.61
C LEU A 108 -6.43 -20.79 -10.76
N LEU A 109 -6.63 -22.09 -10.58
CA LEU A 109 -6.41 -23.11 -11.60
C LEU A 109 -7.44 -23.10 -12.74
N VAL A 110 -8.52 -22.32 -12.64
CA VAL A 110 -9.50 -22.18 -13.72
C VAL A 110 -8.86 -21.44 -14.89
N GLU A 111 -8.72 -22.12 -16.03
CA GLU A 111 -8.09 -21.57 -17.25
C GLU A 111 -9.09 -20.81 -18.15
N SER A 112 -10.40 -21.01 -17.97
CA SER A 112 -11.44 -20.35 -18.75
C SER A 112 -12.63 -19.90 -17.88
N PRO A 113 -12.77 -18.58 -17.62
CA PRO A 113 -11.78 -17.53 -17.90
C PRO A 113 -10.47 -17.76 -17.12
N PRO A 114 -9.32 -17.21 -17.55
CA PRO A 114 -8.03 -17.46 -16.90
C PRO A 114 -7.96 -16.74 -15.55
N MET A 115 -8.42 -17.39 -14.48
CA MET A 115 -8.65 -16.74 -13.20
C MET A 115 -7.35 -16.29 -12.52
N ALA A 116 -6.27 -17.05 -12.63
CA ALA A 116 -4.96 -16.64 -12.11
C ALA A 116 -4.51 -15.28 -12.66
N ASP A 117 -4.85 -14.99 -13.93
CA ASP A 117 -4.46 -13.74 -14.58
C ASP A 117 -5.13 -12.50 -13.97
N TYR A 118 -6.27 -12.65 -13.30
CA TYR A 118 -6.99 -11.52 -12.69
C TYR A 118 -6.93 -11.51 -11.16
N LEU A 119 -6.69 -12.65 -10.53
CA LEU A 119 -6.87 -12.82 -9.08
C LEU A 119 -5.55 -12.91 -8.31
N GLU A 120 -4.50 -13.48 -8.91
CA GLU A 120 -3.25 -13.75 -8.19
C GLU A 120 -2.61 -12.46 -7.64
N GLY A 121 -2.78 -11.34 -8.35
CA GLY A 121 -2.22 -10.03 -7.99
C GLY A 121 -2.62 -9.53 -6.59
N PHE A 122 -3.76 -9.95 -6.06
CA PHE A 122 -4.24 -9.53 -4.74
C PHE A 122 -3.56 -10.28 -3.58
N ILE A 123 -3.06 -11.49 -3.82
CA ILE A 123 -2.50 -12.37 -2.78
C ILE A 123 -1.28 -11.75 -2.06
N PRO A 124 -0.28 -11.17 -2.75
CA PRO A 124 0.88 -10.62 -2.07
C PRO A 124 0.63 -9.29 -1.37
N MET A 125 -0.59 -8.74 -1.36
CA MET A 125 -0.88 -7.46 -0.68
C MET A 125 -0.56 -7.50 0.82
N LYS A 126 -0.58 -8.68 1.45
CA LYS A 126 -0.09 -8.88 2.83
C LYS A 126 1.36 -8.40 3.03
N LEU A 127 2.22 -8.57 2.03
CA LEU A 127 3.63 -8.18 2.11
C LEU A 127 3.79 -6.66 2.19
N HIS A 128 2.93 -5.89 1.51
CA HIS A 128 2.92 -4.43 1.66
C HIS A 128 2.62 -3.99 3.09
N ALA A 129 1.65 -4.64 3.76
CA ALA A 129 1.39 -4.37 5.18
C ALA A 129 2.59 -4.74 6.05
N LEU A 130 3.18 -5.93 5.86
CA LEU A 130 4.34 -6.33 6.65
C LEU A 130 5.52 -5.36 6.48
N ILE A 131 5.78 -4.86 5.26
CA ILE A 131 6.83 -3.86 5.00
C ILE A 131 6.48 -2.54 5.67
N ARG A 132 5.25 -2.05 5.49
CA ARG A 132 4.77 -0.79 6.08
C ARG A 132 5.00 -0.75 7.58
N PHE A 133 4.70 -1.86 8.25
CA PHE A 133 4.77 -2.01 9.71
C PHE A 133 6.11 -2.56 10.21
N GLY A 134 7.11 -2.71 9.33
CA GLY A 134 8.46 -3.13 9.71
C GLY A 134 8.56 -4.53 10.30
N ARG A 135 7.69 -5.46 9.90
CA ARG A 135 7.67 -6.85 10.38
C ARG A 135 8.75 -7.69 9.68
N TRP A 136 10.01 -7.26 9.80
CA TRP A 136 11.13 -7.78 9.02
C TRP A 136 11.35 -9.28 9.21
N GLN A 137 11.29 -9.76 10.46
CA GLN A 137 11.51 -11.18 10.74
C GLN A 137 10.39 -12.05 10.14
N GLU A 138 9.14 -11.62 10.22
CA GLU A 138 8.02 -12.32 9.59
C GLU A 138 8.17 -12.40 8.06
N ILE A 139 8.68 -11.34 7.42
CA ILE A 139 8.96 -11.34 5.99
C ILE A 139 10.11 -12.32 5.66
N ILE A 140 11.18 -12.28 6.45
CA ILE A 140 12.33 -13.20 6.28
C ILE A 140 11.89 -14.66 6.38
N ASP A 141 10.99 -14.97 7.32
CA ASP A 141 10.46 -16.32 7.54
C ASP A 141 9.29 -16.66 6.61
N TYR A 142 8.76 -15.71 5.84
CA TYR A 142 7.59 -15.92 4.98
C TYR A 142 7.88 -17.02 3.94
N PRO A 143 7.07 -18.09 3.88
CA PRO A 143 7.34 -19.22 3.00
C PRO A 143 7.07 -18.86 1.53
N LEU A 144 7.81 -19.49 0.62
CA LEU A 144 7.45 -19.47 -0.80
C LEU A 144 6.26 -20.40 -1.05
N PRO A 145 5.37 -20.07 -2.02
CA PRO A 145 4.30 -20.98 -2.41
C PRO A 145 4.89 -22.25 -3.03
N GLU A 146 4.24 -23.40 -2.81
CA GLU A 146 4.66 -24.68 -3.39
C GLU A 146 4.62 -24.64 -4.93
N ASN A 147 3.54 -24.06 -5.49
CA ASN A 147 3.38 -23.89 -6.93
C ASN A 147 3.77 -22.46 -7.37
N GLN A 148 5.06 -22.20 -7.46
CA GLN A 148 5.59 -20.89 -7.89
C GLN A 148 5.23 -20.51 -9.34
N ALA A 149 4.81 -21.47 -10.17
CA ALA A 149 4.34 -21.18 -11.53
C ALA A 149 2.92 -20.57 -11.51
N LEU A 150 2.04 -21.12 -10.68
CA LEU A 150 0.70 -20.55 -10.47
C LEU A 150 0.77 -19.20 -9.75
N TYR A 151 1.59 -19.14 -8.69
CA TYR A 151 1.79 -17.97 -7.82
C TYR A 151 3.03 -17.16 -8.23
N CYS A 152 3.18 -16.90 -9.53
CA CYS A 152 4.38 -16.29 -10.10
C CYS A 152 4.62 -14.85 -9.62
N PHE A 153 3.59 -13.99 -9.62
CA PHE A 153 3.70 -12.61 -9.15
C PHE A 153 3.91 -12.58 -7.63
N THR A 154 3.20 -13.44 -6.90
CA THR A 154 3.35 -13.61 -5.45
C THR A 154 4.79 -14.00 -5.09
N THR A 155 5.37 -14.94 -5.84
CA THR A 155 6.76 -15.39 -5.64
C THR A 155 7.74 -14.24 -5.82
N ALA A 156 7.58 -13.43 -6.87
CA ALA A 156 8.41 -12.24 -7.09
C ALA A 156 8.26 -11.23 -5.94
N MET A 157 7.03 -10.93 -5.51
CA MET A 157 6.78 -10.01 -4.40
C MET A 157 7.35 -10.50 -3.06
N ILE A 158 7.37 -11.81 -2.79
CA ILE A 158 8.02 -12.38 -1.60
C ILE A 158 9.54 -12.09 -1.63
N HIS A 159 10.20 -12.29 -2.77
CA HIS A 159 11.63 -11.98 -2.89
C HIS A 159 11.92 -10.49 -2.74
N HIS A 160 11.09 -9.62 -3.34
CA HIS A 160 11.15 -8.18 -3.14
C HIS A 160 11.07 -7.80 -1.66
N ALA A 161 10.05 -8.30 -0.96
CA ALA A 161 9.84 -8.01 0.45
C ALA A 161 11.02 -8.51 1.31
N LYS A 162 11.53 -9.72 1.04
CA LYS A 162 12.69 -10.27 1.75
C LYS A 162 13.95 -9.45 1.52
N ALA A 163 14.19 -8.96 0.30
CA ALA A 163 15.33 -8.08 0.03
C ALA A 163 15.26 -6.80 0.87
N ILE A 164 14.10 -6.14 0.92
CA ILE A 164 13.88 -4.98 1.79
C ILE A 164 14.10 -5.34 3.26
N ALA A 165 13.54 -6.44 3.74
CA ALA A 165 13.68 -6.86 5.14
C ALA A 165 15.15 -7.15 5.52
N TYR A 166 15.91 -7.81 4.66
CA TYR A 166 17.34 -8.03 4.86
C TYR A 166 18.13 -6.72 4.83
N ALA A 167 17.83 -5.80 3.91
CA ALA A 167 18.45 -4.49 3.86
C ALA A 167 18.15 -3.68 5.15
N ALA A 168 16.88 -3.61 5.56
CA ALA A 168 16.44 -2.93 6.77
C ALA A 168 17.06 -3.48 8.06
N THR A 169 17.48 -4.76 8.06
CA THR A 169 18.17 -5.42 9.19
C THR A 169 19.70 -5.44 9.04
N GLY A 170 20.27 -4.74 8.06
CA GLY A 170 21.72 -4.63 7.85
C GLY A 170 22.38 -5.85 7.21
N ARG A 171 21.59 -6.83 6.76
CA ARG A 171 22.02 -8.10 6.18
C ARG A 171 22.10 -8.00 4.65
N VAL A 172 22.94 -7.09 4.17
CA VAL A 172 23.05 -6.74 2.74
C VAL A 172 23.38 -7.94 1.84
N PRO A 173 24.31 -8.85 2.19
CA PRO A 173 24.59 -10.02 1.34
C PRO A 173 23.36 -10.89 1.10
N GLU A 174 22.53 -11.12 2.13
CA GLU A 174 21.28 -11.86 1.98
C GLU A 174 20.23 -11.07 1.19
N ALA A 175 20.23 -9.73 1.29
CA ALA A 175 19.39 -8.90 0.44
C ALA A 175 19.75 -9.07 -1.05
N ASP A 176 21.03 -9.13 -1.38
CA ASP A 176 21.51 -9.35 -2.75
C ASP A 176 21.10 -10.70 -3.32
N GLU A 177 21.13 -11.75 -2.50
CA GLU A 177 20.59 -13.05 -2.90
C GLU A 177 19.11 -12.97 -3.25
N GLN A 178 18.33 -12.19 -2.49
CA GLN A 178 16.90 -12.00 -2.78
C GLN A 178 16.68 -11.13 -4.02
N VAL A 179 17.52 -10.13 -4.28
CA VAL A 179 17.49 -9.35 -5.55
C VAL A 179 17.69 -10.29 -6.74
N ALA A 180 18.69 -11.18 -6.69
CA ALA A 180 18.92 -12.13 -7.78
C ALA A 180 17.77 -13.14 -7.96
N ARG A 181 17.15 -13.57 -6.85
CA ARG A 181 15.96 -14.45 -6.88
C ARG A 181 14.73 -13.72 -7.39
N PHE A 182 14.56 -12.45 -7.04
CA PHE A 182 13.53 -11.57 -7.60
C PHE A 182 13.69 -11.47 -9.11
N ASP A 183 14.88 -11.13 -9.60
CA ASP A 183 15.17 -11.03 -11.05
C ASP A 183 14.79 -12.33 -11.79
N THR A 184 15.12 -13.48 -11.19
CA THR A 184 14.73 -14.79 -11.74
C THR A 184 13.22 -15.02 -11.71
N ALA A 185 12.54 -14.66 -10.62
CA ALA A 185 11.10 -14.84 -10.45
C ALA A 185 10.28 -13.96 -11.43
N VAL A 186 10.72 -12.72 -11.69
CA VAL A 186 10.04 -11.81 -12.64
C VAL A 186 9.96 -12.44 -14.03
N THR A 187 10.99 -13.16 -14.48
CA THR A 187 10.98 -13.82 -15.81
C THR A 187 9.90 -14.90 -15.98
N ARG A 188 9.26 -15.34 -14.89
CA ARG A 188 8.19 -16.35 -14.91
C ARG A 188 6.79 -15.72 -14.93
N VAL A 189 6.68 -14.41 -14.74
CA VAL A 189 5.40 -13.70 -14.73
C VAL A 189 4.98 -13.42 -16.17
N PRO A 190 3.84 -13.96 -16.65
CA PRO A 190 3.40 -13.72 -18.02
C PRO A 190 2.86 -12.30 -18.19
N GLU A 191 2.94 -11.75 -19.40
CA GLU A 191 2.39 -10.43 -19.74
C GLU A 191 0.87 -10.34 -19.54
N SER A 192 0.17 -11.49 -19.54
CA SER A 192 -1.27 -11.57 -19.30
C SER A 192 -1.66 -11.43 -17.82
N ARG A 193 -0.69 -11.50 -16.88
CA ARG A 193 -0.96 -11.38 -15.45
C ARG A 193 -1.27 -9.92 -15.12
N MET A 194 -2.49 -9.66 -14.67
CA MET A 194 -3.02 -8.34 -14.37
C MET A 194 -3.21 -8.14 -12.87
N PHE A 195 -3.05 -6.89 -12.45
CA PHE A 195 -3.55 -6.39 -11.19
C PHE A 195 -4.41 -5.16 -11.45
N GLN A 196 -5.73 -5.35 -11.36
CA GLN A 196 -6.73 -4.37 -11.77
C GLN A 196 -6.47 -3.87 -13.21
N HIS A 197 -6.15 -2.58 -13.38
CA HIS A 197 -5.90 -1.95 -14.68
C HIS A 197 -4.44 -2.01 -15.15
N ASN A 198 -3.53 -2.55 -14.33
CA ASN A 198 -2.10 -2.60 -14.61
C ASN A 198 -1.63 -4.04 -14.85
N THR A 199 -0.56 -4.22 -15.61
CA THR A 199 0.10 -5.53 -15.65
C THR A 199 0.87 -5.75 -14.35
N CYS A 200 0.94 -6.98 -13.87
CA CYS A 200 1.79 -7.34 -12.75
C CYS A 200 3.27 -7.01 -13.03
N LEU A 201 3.70 -7.06 -14.30
CA LEU A 201 5.05 -6.67 -14.71
C LEU A 201 5.32 -5.16 -14.48
N ASP A 202 4.34 -4.29 -14.71
CA ASP A 202 4.49 -2.86 -14.44
C ASP A 202 4.58 -2.58 -12.94
N VAL A 203 3.78 -3.28 -12.12
CA VAL A 203 3.88 -3.21 -10.65
C VAL A 203 5.26 -3.70 -10.18
N LEU A 204 5.81 -4.76 -10.78
CA LEU A 204 7.14 -5.27 -10.46
C LEU A 204 8.27 -4.31 -10.81
N LYS A 205 8.09 -3.38 -11.76
CA LYS A 205 9.09 -2.32 -12.02
C LYS A 205 9.18 -1.36 -10.85
N VAL A 206 8.06 -1.01 -10.22
CA VAL A 206 8.04 -0.21 -8.98
C VAL A 206 8.76 -0.96 -7.86
N ALA A 207 8.44 -2.25 -7.70
CA ALA A 207 9.07 -3.12 -6.72
C ALA A 207 10.60 -3.21 -6.90
N ASP A 208 11.07 -3.38 -8.13
CA ASP A 208 12.49 -3.45 -8.47
C ASP A 208 13.23 -2.16 -8.08
N ALA A 209 12.72 -1.01 -8.53
CA ALA A 209 13.31 0.28 -8.24
C ALA A 209 13.32 0.60 -6.74
N MET A 210 12.23 0.32 -6.03
CA MET A 210 12.14 0.54 -4.58
C MET A 210 13.12 -0.36 -3.81
N MET A 211 13.15 -1.65 -4.11
CA MET A 211 14.05 -2.63 -3.49
C MET A 211 15.52 -2.25 -3.69
N ARG A 212 15.92 -1.96 -4.94
CA ARG A 212 17.31 -1.58 -5.25
C ARG A 212 17.69 -0.29 -4.55
N GLY A 213 16.78 0.69 -4.49
CA GLY A 213 16.97 1.91 -3.73
C GLY A 213 17.30 1.66 -2.26
N GLU A 214 16.52 0.83 -1.58
CA GLU A 214 16.74 0.52 -0.16
C GLU A 214 18.00 -0.33 0.07
N VAL A 215 18.31 -1.29 -0.81
CA VAL A 215 19.54 -2.11 -0.72
C VAL A 215 20.79 -1.24 -0.92
N GLU A 216 20.82 -0.38 -1.96
CA GLU A 216 21.93 0.53 -2.20
C GLU A 216 22.09 1.56 -1.08
N TYR A 217 20.98 2.01 -0.49
CA TYR A 217 21.02 2.89 0.67
C TYR A 217 21.79 2.24 1.81
N ARG A 218 21.53 0.95 2.07
CA ARG A 218 22.18 0.17 3.14
C ARG A 218 23.63 -0.20 2.84
N ARG A 219 24.02 -0.20 1.57
CA ARG A 219 25.42 -0.27 1.15
C ARG A 219 26.19 1.03 1.37
N GLY A 220 25.49 2.14 1.67
CA GLY A 220 26.09 3.48 1.75
C GLY A 220 26.23 4.15 0.38
N ASN A 221 25.67 3.57 -0.68
CA ASN A 221 25.71 4.11 -2.04
C ASN A 221 24.59 5.14 -2.25
N TYR A 222 24.55 6.19 -1.41
CA TYR A 222 23.38 7.06 -1.27
C TYR A 222 22.92 7.75 -2.56
N ALA A 223 23.85 8.18 -3.42
CA ALA A 223 23.49 8.78 -4.71
C ALA A 223 22.68 7.79 -5.59
N VAL A 224 23.20 6.57 -5.74
CA VAL A 224 22.55 5.49 -6.50
C VAL A 224 21.22 5.10 -5.86
N ALA A 225 21.18 5.02 -4.53
CA ALA A 225 19.97 4.72 -3.78
C ALA A 225 18.85 5.73 -4.05
N PHE A 226 19.15 7.03 -3.98
CA PHE A 226 18.15 8.07 -4.22
C PHE A 226 17.72 8.14 -5.68
N ASP A 227 18.59 7.83 -6.64
CA ASP A 227 18.18 7.72 -8.05
C ASP A 227 17.16 6.60 -8.25
N HIS A 228 17.38 5.42 -7.66
CA HIS A 228 16.42 4.32 -7.68
C HIS A 228 15.10 4.66 -6.97
N LEU A 229 15.15 5.30 -5.80
CA LEU A 229 13.93 5.68 -5.06
C LEU A 229 13.10 6.73 -5.82
N ARG A 230 13.74 7.71 -6.48
CA ARG A 230 13.04 8.66 -7.35
C ARG A 230 12.48 7.97 -8.60
N GLN A 231 13.18 7.00 -9.15
CA GLN A 231 12.67 6.18 -10.25
C GLN A 231 11.44 5.37 -9.82
N ALA A 232 11.42 4.83 -8.59
CA ALA A 232 10.27 4.13 -8.04
C ALA A 232 9.03 5.04 -7.98
N VAL A 233 9.22 6.28 -7.51
CA VAL A 233 8.17 7.32 -7.52
C VAL A 233 7.66 7.59 -8.93
N ALA A 234 8.56 7.79 -9.90
CA ALA A 234 8.15 8.05 -11.28
C ALA A 234 7.40 6.87 -11.93
N LEU A 235 7.79 5.63 -11.61
CA LEU A 235 7.12 4.43 -12.08
C LEU A 235 5.73 4.27 -11.44
N GLU A 236 5.62 4.52 -10.14
CA GLU A 236 4.35 4.51 -9.41
C GLU A 236 3.39 5.57 -9.97
N ASP A 237 3.85 6.81 -10.15
CA ASP A 237 3.07 7.91 -10.72
C ASP A 237 2.62 7.61 -12.17
N GLY A 238 3.32 6.71 -12.86
CA GLY A 238 3.02 6.27 -14.23
C GLY A 238 2.06 5.08 -14.33
N LEU A 239 1.68 4.44 -13.22
CA LEU A 239 0.70 3.36 -13.22
C LEU A 239 -0.69 3.89 -13.58
N TYR A 240 -1.50 3.07 -14.26
CA TYR A 240 -2.90 3.39 -14.49
C TYR A 240 -3.64 3.49 -13.16
N TYR A 241 -4.47 4.52 -13.06
CA TYR A 241 -5.31 4.75 -11.88
C TYR A 241 -6.24 3.55 -11.63
N GLY A 242 -6.26 3.13 -10.37
CA GLY A 242 -7.11 2.08 -9.83
C GLY A 242 -7.23 2.33 -8.32
N GLU A 243 -8.29 1.82 -7.71
CA GLU A 243 -8.51 1.99 -6.28
C GLU A 243 -8.75 0.61 -5.65
N PRO A 244 -8.11 0.31 -4.52
CA PRO A 244 -6.89 0.95 -4.04
C PRO A 244 -5.79 0.89 -5.12
N TRP A 245 -4.83 1.81 -5.05
CA TRP A 245 -3.73 1.90 -6.03
C TRP A 245 -2.96 0.58 -6.12
N ALA A 246 -2.47 0.29 -7.32
CA ALA A 246 -1.77 -0.96 -7.62
C ALA A 246 -0.50 -1.17 -6.75
N TRP A 247 0.07 -0.09 -6.21
CA TRP A 247 1.15 -0.10 -5.23
C TRP A 247 0.64 0.48 -3.90
N MET A 248 0.50 -0.35 -2.86
CA MET A 248 -0.22 0.07 -1.64
C MET A 248 0.59 0.95 -0.68
N GLN A 249 1.91 0.82 -0.66
CA GLN A 249 2.79 1.63 0.19
C GLN A 249 3.46 2.68 -0.69
N PRO A 250 3.01 3.96 -0.69
CA PRO A 250 3.59 4.96 -1.57
C PRO A 250 5.11 5.01 -1.45
N THR A 251 5.79 4.92 -2.59
CA THR A 251 7.27 4.92 -2.65
C THR A 251 7.86 6.22 -2.09
N ARG A 252 7.08 7.31 -2.21
CA ARG A 252 7.34 8.61 -1.57
C ARG A 252 7.58 8.52 -0.07
N HIS A 253 6.94 7.59 0.63
CA HIS A 253 7.12 7.45 2.09
C HIS A 253 8.51 6.90 2.44
N ALA A 254 9.05 5.98 1.64
CA ALA A 254 10.40 5.46 1.81
C ALA A 254 11.44 6.52 1.39
N LEU A 255 11.24 7.17 0.23
CA LEU A 255 12.08 8.27 -0.23
C LEU A 255 12.17 9.39 0.82
N GLY A 256 11.04 9.89 1.31
CA GLY A 256 10.99 10.95 2.32
C GLY A 256 11.67 10.56 3.63
N ALA A 257 11.46 9.33 4.10
CA ALA A 257 12.07 8.85 5.34
C ALA A 257 13.60 8.80 5.25
N LEU A 258 14.12 8.23 4.15
CA LEU A 258 15.56 8.07 3.93
C LEU A 258 16.26 9.41 3.62
N LEU A 259 15.55 10.36 2.99
CA LEU A 259 16.00 11.74 2.86
C LEU A 259 16.14 12.43 4.22
N LEU A 260 15.16 12.27 5.12
CA LEU A 260 15.24 12.81 6.48
C LEU A 260 16.38 12.20 7.30
N GLU A 261 16.66 10.90 7.12
CA GLU A 261 17.80 10.20 7.73
C GLU A 261 19.13 10.82 7.28
N GLN A 262 19.29 11.16 6.00
CA GLN A 262 20.49 11.85 5.48
C GLN A 262 20.47 13.39 5.67
N GLY A 263 19.48 13.94 6.38
CA GLY A 263 19.38 15.38 6.61
C GLY A 263 18.99 16.21 5.38
N HIS A 264 18.48 15.58 4.31
CA HIS A 264 17.96 16.25 3.11
C HIS A 264 16.54 16.79 3.36
N VAL A 265 16.39 17.65 4.36
CA VAL A 265 15.09 18.05 4.92
C VAL A 265 14.20 18.77 3.90
N ALA A 266 14.78 19.65 3.07
CA ALA A 266 14.02 20.43 2.09
C ALA A 266 13.42 19.55 0.98
N GLU A 267 14.16 18.53 0.53
CA GLU A 267 13.66 17.58 -0.47
C GLU A 267 12.58 16.67 0.14
N ALA A 268 12.80 16.18 1.36
CA ALA A 268 11.80 15.39 2.07
C ALA A 268 10.49 16.17 2.27
N GLU A 269 10.57 17.47 2.61
CA GLU A 269 9.39 18.33 2.71
C GLU A 269 8.59 18.36 1.40
N ALA A 270 9.26 18.52 0.26
CA ALA A 270 8.59 18.53 -1.05
C ALA A 270 7.91 17.19 -1.34
N VAL A 271 8.55 16.06 -1.00
CA VAL A 271 7.98 14.72 -1.16
C VAL A 271 6.68 14.55 -0.36
N TYR A 272 6.68 14.95 0.93
CA TYR A 272 5.48 14.82 1.76
C TYR A 272 4.38 15.83 1.39
N ARG A 273 4.75 17.03 0.94
CA ARG A 273 3.75 18.03 0.47
C ARG A 273 3.02 17.54 -0.77
N ALA A 274 3.73 16.94 -1.72
CA ALA A 274 3.16 16.31 -2.90
C ALA A 274 2.20 15.18 -2.50
N ASP A 275 2.67 14.25 -1.65
CA ASP A 275 1.88 13.11 -1.19
C ASP A 275 0.60 13.53 -0.44
N LEU A 276 0.70 14.48 0.50
CA LEU A 276 -0.45 15.01 1.23
C LEU A 276 -1.38 15.89 0.38
N GLY A 277 -1.01 16.19 -0.87
CA GLY A 277 -1.77 17.06 -1.75
C GLY A 277 -1.77 18.53 -1.35
N LEU A 278 -0.72 19.00 -0.67
CA LEU A 278 -0.52 20.39 -0.25
C LEU A 278 0.09 21.27 -1.35
N ASP A 279 0.34 20.68 -2.52
CA ASP A 279 0.65 21.34 -3.78
C ASP A 279 -0.02 20.61 -4.96
N GLU A 280 0.23 21.10 -6.18
CA GLU A 280 -0.42 20.62 -7.40
C GLU A 280 0.46 19.68 -8.24
N SER A 281 1.56 19.16 -7.67
CA SER A 281 2.50 18.29 -8.40
C SER A 281 1.89 16.95 -8.82
N LEU A 282 0.92 16.45 -8.07
CA LEU A 282 0.21 15.20 -8.34
C LEU A 282 -1.24 15.45 -8.80
N PRO A 283 -1.79 14.61 -9.70
CA PRO A 283 -3.23 14.56 -9.94
C PRO A 283 -4.01 14.39 -8.63
N ARG A 284 -5.23 14.95 -8.54
CA ARG A 284 -6.03 14.89 -7.30
C ARG A 284 -6.25 13.45 -6.81
N ALA A 285 -6.39 12.52 -7.74
CA ALA A 285 -6.60 11.11 -7.52
C ALA A 285 -5.31 10.31 -7.22
N CYS A 286 -4.17 10.99 -7.04
CA CYS A 286 -2.91 10.38 -6.60
C CYS A 286 -2.38 11.05 -5.32
N ARG A 287 -3.23 11.82 -4.63
CA ARG A 287 -2.90 12.49 -3.36
C ARG A 287 -3.51 11.69 -2.23
N HIS A 288 -2.84 11.70 -1.08
CA HIS A 288 -3.20 10.98 0.13
C HIS A 288 -3.39 11.93 1.33
N PRO A 289 -4.46 12.74 1.36
CA PRO A 289 -4.72 13.66 2.47
C PRO A 289 -4.81 12.91 3.81
N GLU A 290 -4.39 13.56 4.90
CA GLU A 290 -4.52 13.04 6.28
C GLU A 290 -3.81 11.71 6.60
N ASN A 291 -2.95 11.19 5.72
CA ASN A 291 -2.26 9.94 6.02
C ASN A 291 -1.21 10.12 7.14
N VAL A 292 -1.20 9.21 8.12
CA VAL A 292 -0.41 9.39 9.34
C VAL A 292 1.10 9.45 9.07
N TRP A 293 1.56 8.73 8.05
CA TRP A 293 2.98 8.59 7.71
C TRP A 293 3.57 9.88 7.14
N SER A 294 2.93 10.46 6.13
CA SER A 294 3.37 11.72 5.54
C SER A 294 3.06 12.92 6.42
N LEU A 295 1.99 12.89 7.22
CA LEU A 295 1.78 13.89 8.27
C LEU A 295 2.95 13.90 9.28
N HIS A 296 3.40 12.72 9.71
CA HIS A 296 4.56 12.58 10.61
C HIS A 296 5.82 13.15 9.96
N GLY A 297 6.16 12.68 8.75
CA GLY A 297 7.35 13.13 8.03
C GLY A 297 7.33 14.63 7.71
N TYR A 298 6.18 15.18 7.31
CA TYR A 298 6.03 16.60 7.04
C TYR A 298 6.17 17.44 8.30
N HIS A 299 5.54 17.03 9.41
CA HIS A 299 5.70 17.70 10.70
C HIS A 299 7.18 17.76 11.12
N GLU A 300 7.92 16.65 11.01
CA GLU A 300 9.36 16.62 11.30
C GLU A 300 10.16 17.59 10.41
N CYS A 301 9.85 17.63 9.11
CA CYS A 301 10.49 18.57 8.18
C CYS A 301 10.27 20.03 8.59
N LEU A 302 9.06 20.38 9.03
CA LEU A 302 8.71 21.74 9.44
C LEU A 302 9.43 22.13 10.74
N VAL A 303 9.50 21.23 11.71
CA VAL A 303 10.22 21.45 12.98
C VAL A 303 11.70 21.67 12.72
N ARG A 304 12.35 20.80 11.94
CA ARG A 304 13.79 20.91 11.63
C ARG A 304 14.15 22.18 10.87
N GLN A 305 13.21 22.75 10.11
CA GLN A 305 13.40 23.99 9.37
C GLN A 305 12.95 25.25 10.14
N GLY A 306 12.49 25.12 11.39
CA GLY A 306 12.03 26.26 12.19
C GLY A 306 10.70 26.87 11.73
N LYS A 307 9.90 26.15 10.91
CA LYS A 307 8.59 26.58 10.40
C LYS A 307 7.50 26.34 11.45
N HIS A 308 7.67 26.89 12.66
CA HIS A 308 6.92 26.51 13.87
C HIS A 308 5.41 26.75 13.82
N GLU A 309 4.94 27.82 13.18
CA GLU A 309 3.50 28.08 13.05
C GLU A 309 2.81 27.00 12.23
N LEU A 310 3.38 26.66 11.07
CA LEU A 310 2.87 25.60 10.22
C LEU A 310 3.03 24.22 10.88
N ALA A 311 4.15 23.97 11.56
CA ALA A 311 4.35 22.75 12.35
C ALA A 311 3.22 22.57 13.38
N THR A 312 2.82 23.64 14.07
CA THR A 312 1.72 23.59 15.06
C THR A 312 0.39 23.19 14.41
N MET A 313 0.08 23.70 13.22
CA MET A 313 -1.14 23.34 12.48
C MET A 313 -1.12 21.87 12.04
N ILE A 314 0.01 21.41 11.50
CA ILE A 314 0.17 20.00 11.08
C ILE A 314 0.16 19.06 12.28
N LYS A 315 0.73 19.48 13.42
CA LYS A 315 0.73 18.69 14.66
C LYS A 315 -0.67 18.36 15.14
N GLN A 316 -1.63 19.29 15.04
CA GLN A 316 -3.02 19.01 15.43
C GLN A 316 -3.65 17.90 14.57
N ARG A 317 -3.42 17.92 13.26
CA ARG A 317 -3.87 16.88 12.33
C ARG A 317 -3.17 15.54 12.60
N LEU A 318 -1.85 15.59 12.79
CA LEU A 318 -1.04 14.43 13.14
C LEU A 318 -1.50 13.79 14.45
N ASP A 319 -1.80 14.56 15.49
CA ASP A 319 -2.27 14.04 16.79
C ASP A 319 -3.59 13.29 16.67
N LEU A 320 -4.51 13.78 15.83
CA LEU A 320 -5.76 13.08 15.55
C LEU A 320 -5.53 11.78 14.77
N ALA A 321 -4.62 11.79 13.79
CA ALA A 321 -4.24 10.59 13.05
C ALA A 321 -3.55 9.55 13.94
N LEU A 322 -2.58 9.97 14.77
CA LEU A 322 -1.87 9.11 15.73
C LEU A 322 -2.80 8.51 16.77
N ALA A 323 -3.84 9.22 17.19
CA ALA A 323 -4.84 8.68 18.14
C ALA A 323 -5.62 7.47 17.59
N ARG A 324 -5.50 7.16 16.29
CA ARG A 324 -6.12 6.01 15.62
C ARG A 324 -5.15 4.87 15.32
N THR A 325 -3.85 5.05 15.53
CA THR A 325 -2.86 3.99 15.29
C THR A 325 -2.92 2.94 16.39
N ASP A 326 -2.64 1.68 16.06
CA ASP A 326 -2.47 0.60 17.04
C ASP A 326 -0.99 0.24 17.28
N VAL A 327 -0.09 0.83 16.47
CA VAL A 327 1.36 0.75 16.62
C VAL A 327 1.97 2.15 16.70
N PRO A 328 3.15 2.29 17.34
CA PRO A 328 3.90 3.54 17.31
C PRO A 328 4.33 3.92 15.89
N VAL A 329 4.18 5.20 15.53
CA VAL A 329 4.71 5.77 14.29
C VAL A 329 5.91 6.64 14.64
N HIS A 330 7.12 6.13 14.40
CA HIS A 330 8.39 6.83 14.66
C HIS A 330 8.99 7.51 13.42
N ALA A 331 8.55 7.09 12.24
CA ALA A 331 8.98 7.62 10.94
C ALA A 331 7.90 7.29 9.88
N SER A 332 7.96 7.94 8.72
CA SER A 332 7.04 7.65 7.61
C SER A 332 7.29 6.28 6.94
N CYS A 333 8.44 5.66 7.23
CA CYS A 333 8.83 4.32 6.78
C CYS A 333 9.64 3.62 7.87
N ALA A 334 9.35 2.36 8.14
CA ALA A 334 10.16 1.53 9.03
C ALA A 334 11.58 1.24 8.49
N CYS A 335 11.80 1.53 7.21
CA CYS A 335 13.11 1.54 6.57
C CYS A 335 13.99 2.71 7.02
N ARG A 336 13.56 3.59 7.93
CA ARG A 336 14.43 4.57 8.58
C ARG A 336 14.88 4.02 9.94
N LEU A 337 16.18 3.90 10.16
CA LEU A 337 16.76 3.36 11.40
C LEU A 337 17.12 4.47 12.39
N GLU A 338 17.48 5.66 11.91
CA GLU A 338 17.81 6.81 12.76
C GLU A 338 16.58 7.70 12.96
N VAL A 339 15.77 7.34 13.95
CA VAL A 339 14.62 8.14 14.39
C VAL A 339 15.03 9.12 15.48
N ALA A 340 14.50 10.34 15.44
CA ALA A 340 14.70 11.29 16.54
C ALA A 340 13.98 10.74 17.79
N ALA A 341 14.67 10.74 18.93
CA ALA A 341 14.15 10.24 20.20
C ALA A 341 12.99 11.08 20.75
#